data_AF-K6ZFB8-F1
#
_entry.id   AF-K6ZFB8-F1
#
_cell.length_a   1.000
_cell.length_b   1.000
_cell.length_c   1.000
_cell.angle_alpha   90.00
_cell.angle_beta   90.00
_cell.angle_gamma   90.00
#
_symmetry.space_group_name_H-M   'P 1'
#
loop_
_entity.id
_entity.type
_entity.pdbx_description
1 polymer ?
#
loop_
_entity_poly.entity_id
_entity_poly.type
_entity_poly.pdbx_seq_one_letter_code
_entity_poly.pdbx_strand_id
1 'polypeptide(L)'
;MSKFKTLVKTTLTPIALCLSLATAVPAIAHKSHHQKNDGMRQILSELSLTDTQKQDIRQVLKQSREDRDLFLTDAKSPQTELRNLIQSTAWDQTAVESAITQNQAAKQEKALQRAINKNQVWNLLTETQQAEFVAQLETRMAKHDAKSSKGERKGKRKGNKLKRLDFTEEQLAAVKAIKTAEKESGEAIKAKLKTFKQAERALVQSPNFSLEAWQVLNSEYQADFVTMGLLRSKSKHDIWNIMTPAQQAKALEKSGKGKHHKKGKKGNKKNRQ
;
A
#
# COMPACT_ATOMS: atom_id res chain seq x y z
N MET A 1 43.74 19.11 -11.18
CA MET A 1 43.44 19.36 -12.61
C MET A 1 42.48 18.24 -13.03
N SER A 2 41.30 18.42 -13.61
CA SER A 2 40.78 19.43 -14.52
C SER A 2 39.31 19.71 -14.20
N LYS A 3 38.87 20.93 -14.51
CA LYS A 3 37.53 21.48 -14.29
C LYS A 3 36.66 21.15 -15.49
N PHE A 4 35.48 20.58 -15.31
CA PHE A 4 34.42 20.64 -16.32
C PHE A 4 33.31 21.57 -15.84
N LYS A 5 33.41 22.82 -16.28
CA LYS A 5 32.31 23.77 -16.38
C LYS A 5 31.65 23.55 -17.74
N THR A 6 30.35 23.27 -17.79
CA THR A 6 29.51 23.69 -18.92
C THR A 6 28.10 24.01 -18.43
N LEU A 7 27.85 25.31 -18.44
CA LEU A 7 26.60 26.02 -18.42
C LEU A 7 25.64 25.46 -19.50
N VAL A 8 24.41 25.13 -19.12
CA VAL A 8 23.27 25.09 -20.06
C VAL A 8 22.11 25.85 -19.42
N LYS A 9 22.00 27.13 -19.80
CA LYS A 9 20.75 27.90 -19.68
C LYS A 9 19.90 27.50 -20.87
N THR A 10 18.75 26.87 -20.65
CA THR A 10 17.74 26.68 -21.69
C THR A 10 16.42 27.27 -21.24
N THR A 11 15.95 28.15 -22.10
CA THR A 11 14.77 28.98 -22.08
C THR A 11 13.46 28.20 -21.97
N LEU A 12 12.53 28.78 -21.22
CA LEU A 12 11.15 28.35 -21.04
C LEU A 12 10.35 28.60 -22.34
N THR A 13 10.01 27.54 -23.06
CA THR A 13 9.07 27.59 -24.19
C THR A 13 7.72 27.01 -23.77
N PRO A 14 6.59 27.72 -23.91
CA PRO A 14 5.27 27.18 -23.61
C PRO A 14 4.90 26.14 -24.67
N ILE A 15 4.69 24.89 -24.23
CA ILE A 15 4.19 23.82 -25.09
C ILE A 15 2.71 24.11 -25.36
N ALA A 16 2.42 24.63 -26.56
CA ALA A 16 1.07 24.66 -27.11
C ALA A 16 0.64 23.22 -27.43
N LEU A 17 -0.18 22.64 -26.58
CA LEU A 17 -0.68 21.28 -26.71
C LEU A 17 -1.91 21.30 -27.63
N CYS A 18 -1.72 21.00 -28.91
CA CYS A 18 -2.80 20.82 -29.88
C CYS A 18 -3.72 19.66 -29.45
N LEU A 19 -4.98 19.99 -29.15
CA LEU A 19 -6.07 19.06 -28.87
C LEU A 19 -6.52 18.37 -30.17
N SER A 20 -6.18 17.09 -30.35
CA SER A 20 -6.90 16.21 -31.27
C SER A 20 -8.08 15.56 -30.54
N LEU A 21 -9.30 15.97 -30.88
CA LEU A 21 -10.55 15.41 -30.34
C LEU A 21 -10.78 14.01 -30.93
N ALA A 22 -10.52 12.96 -30.16
CA ALA A 22 -10.99 11.61 -30.45
C ALA A 22 -12.30 11.37 -29.70
N THR A 23 -13.40 11.16 -30.43
CA THR A 23 -14.71 10.78 -29.88
C THR A 23 -14.69 9.32 -29.43
N ALA A 24 -14.26 9.07 -28.19
CA ALA A 24 -14.38 7.75 -27.59
C ALA A 24 -15.82 7.48 -27.15
N VAL A 25 -16.41 6.40 -27.68
CA VAL A 25 -17.68 5.83 -27.22
C VAL A 25 -17.60 5.55 -25.71
N PRO A 26 -18.61 5.89 -24.89
CA PRO A 26 -18.57 5.63 -23.46
C PRO A 26 -18.57 4.12 -23.19
N ALA A 27 -17.42 3.59 -22.82
CA ALA A 27 -17.34 2.27 -22.22
C ALA A 27 -18.08 2.31 -20.87
N ILE A 28 -19.24 1.65 -20.79
CA ILE A 28 -19.99 1.48 -19.54
C ILE A 28 -19.16 0.58 -18.61
N ALA A 29 -18.34 1.19 -17.77
CA ALA A 29 -17.59 0.51 -16.73
C ALA A 29 -18.56 0.01 -15.66
N HIS A 30 -18.83 -1.30 -15.65
CA HIS A 30 -19.58 -1.96 -14.59
C HIS A 30 -18.97 -1.67 -13.20
N LYS A 31 -19.82 -1.23 -12.27
CA LYS A 31 -19.46 -0.96 -10.86
C LYS A 31 -18.85 -2.21 -10.23
N SER A 32 -17.52 -2.22 -10.10
CA SER A 32 -16.80 -3.19 -9.29
C SER A 32 -17.10 -2.94 -7.82
N HIS A 33 -17.97 -3.79 -7.23
CA HIS A 33 -18.53 -3.62 -5.89
C HIS A 33 -17.55 -3.74 -4.70
N HIS A 34 -16.24 -3.68 -4.91
CA HIS A 34 -15.27 -3.69 -3.80
C HIS A 34 -14.05 -2.78 -4.06
N GLN A 35 -14.29 -1.53 -4.48
CA GLN A 35 -13.29 -0.50 -4.25
C GLN A 35 -13.37 -0.10 -2.77
N LYS A 36 -12.42 -0.57 -1.97
CA LYS A 36 -12.13 0.12 -0.72
C LYS A 36 -11.71 1.53 -1.13
N ASN A 37 -12.56 2.51 -0.85
CA ASN A 37 -12.28 3.91 -1.16
C ASN A 37 -10.88 4.25 -0.63
N ASP A 38 -10.00 4.65 -1.53
CA ASP A 38 -8.73 5.26 -1.16
C ASP A 38 -9.08 6.53 -0.37
N GLY A 39 -8.49 6.70 0.82
CA GLY A 39 -8.96 7.71 1.78
C GLY A 39 -9.06 9.11 1.17
N MET A 40 -8.15 9.42 0.25
CA MET A 40 -8.13 10.65 -0.55
C MET A 40 -9.40 10.84 -1.39
N ARG A 41 -9.85 9.83 -2.16
CA ARG A 41 -11.03 9.95 -3.03
C ARG A 41 -12.29 10.30 -2.26
N GLN A 42 -12.43 9.74 -1.06
CA GLN A 42 -13.58 10.02 -0.21
C GLN A 42 -13.49 11.42 0.43
N ILE A 43 -12.30 11.96 0.69
CA ILE A 43 -12.18 13.37 1.15
C ILE A 43 -12.53 14.30 0.00
N LEU A 44 -11.97 14.08 -1.19
CA LEU A 44 -12.22 14.91 -2.38
C LEU A 44 -13.72 14.97 -2.76
N SER A 45 -14.48 13.89 -2.56
CA SER A 45 -15.92 13.89 -2.81
C SER A 45 -16.74 14.72 -1.81
N GLU A 46 -16.15 15.02 -0.64
CA GLU A 46 -16.77 15.83 0.42
C GLU A 46 -16.30 17.30 0.36
N LEU A 47 -15.37 17.65 -0.54
CA LEU A 47 -14.93 19.02 -0.77
C LEU A 47 -15.82 19.74 -1.80
N SER A 48 -15.90 21.06 -1.68
CA SER A 48 -16.59 21.96 -2.61
C SER A 48 -15.77 22.18 -3.90
N LEU A 49 -15.61 21.14 -4.71
CA LEU A 49 -14.84 21.20 -5.97
C LEU A 49 -15.64 21.84 -7.12
N THR A 50 -14.99 22.65 -7.94
CA THR A 50 -15.54 23.12 -9.22
C THR A 50 -15.66 21.97 -10.23
N ASP A 51 -16.47 22.14 -11.27
CA ASP A 51 -16.62 21.10 -12.28
C ASP A 51 -15.33 20.86 -13.08
N THR A 52 -14.56 21.93 -13.33
CA THR A 52 -13.21 21.84 -13.91
C THR A 52 -12.27 21.03 -13.00
N GLN A 53 -12.20 21.35 -11.70
CA GLN A 53 -11.39 20.58 -10.75
C GLN A 53 -11.79 19.10 -10.71
N LYS A 54 -13.10 18.79 -10.71
CA LYS A 54 -13.59 17.41 -10.75
C LYS A 54 -13.15 16.69 -12.03
N GLN A 55 -13.19 17.37 -13.18
CA GLN A 55 -12.74 16.82 -14.45
C GLN A 55 -11.23 16.52 -14.43
N ASP A 56 -10.42 17.48 -13.99
CA ASP A 56 -8.96 17.35 -13.95
C ASP A 56 -8.53 16.25 -12.97
N ILE A 57 -9.12 16.20 -11.78
CA ILE A 57 -8.88 15.13 -10.80
C ILE A 57 -9.25 13.77 -11.39
N ARG A 58 -10.38 13.65 -12.09
CA ARG A 58 -10.75 12.38 -12.75
C ARG A 58 -9.72 11.98 -13.79
N GLN A 59 -9.20 12.93 -14.56
CA GLN A 59 -8.18 12.68 -15.58
C GLN A 59 -6.87 12.20 -14.96
N VAL A 60 -6.36 12.89 -13.94
CA VAL A 60 -5.15 12.48 -13.19
C VAL A 60 -5.30 11.06 -12.63
N LEU A 61 -6.46 10.78 -12.03
CA LEU A 61 -6.77 9.48 -11.45
C LEU A 61 -6.97 8.37 -12.50
N LYS A 62 -7.38 8.71 -13.72
CA LYS A 62 -7.49 7.79 -14.85
C LYS A 62 -6.10 7.44 -15.40
N GLN A 63 -5.28 8.45 -15.68
CA GLN A 63 -3.90 8.25 -16.16
C GLN A 63 -3.11 7.36 -15.21
N SER A 64 -3.11 7.68 -13.92
CA SER A 64 -2.40 6.88 -12.91
C SER A 64 -2.91 5.44 -12.79
N ARG A 65 -4.18 5.19 -13.12
CA ARG A 65 -4.71 3.81 -13.17
C ARG A 65 -4.13 3.05 -14.36
N GLU A 66 -4.05 3.68 -15.52
CA GLU A 66 -3.48 3.11 -16.74
C GLU A 66 -1.99 2.82 -16.54
N ASP A 67 -1.23 3.77 -16.01
CA ASP A 67 0.18 3.60 -15.68
C ASP A 67 0.39 2.45 -14.70
N ARG A 68 -0.46 2.35 -13.66
CA ARG A 68 -0.36 1.28 -12.66
C ARG A 68 -0.63 -0.09 -13.26
N ASP A 69 -1.59 -0.21 -14.18
CA ASP A 69 -1.97 -1.49 -14.76
C ASP A 69 -0.81 -2.10 -15.57
N LEU A 70 0.14 -1.29 -16.06
CA LEU A 70 1.42 -1.74 -16.65
C LEU A 70 2.36 -2.42 -15.64
N PHE A 71 2.32 -2.04 -14.36
CA PHE A 71 3.20 -2.58 -13.29
C PHE A 71 2.61 -3.76 -12.50
N LEU A 72 1.42 -4.27 -12.90
CA LEU A 72 0.73 -5.35 -12.18
C LEU A 72 1.17 -6.76 -12.58
N THR A 73 1.86 -6.91 -13.71
CA THR A 73 2.21 -8.20 -14.30
C THR A 73 3.24 -8.98 -13.47
N ASP A 74 4.13 -8.30 -12.74
CA ASP A 74 5.30 -8.95 -12.11
C ASP A 74 5.32 -8.99 -10.56
N ALA A 75 4.23 -8.58 -9.89
CA ALA A 75 4.20 -8.47 -8.42
C ALA A 75 4.04 -9.80 -7.65
N LYS A 76 3.93 -10.93 -8.35
CA LYS A 76 3.60 -12.25 -7.74
C LYS A 76 4.82 -13.07 -7.37
N SER A 77 5.91 -13.00 -8.14
CA SER A 77 7.13 -13.76 -7.87
C SER A 77 7.73 -13.40 -6.51
N PRO A 78 7.88 -12.12 -6.13
CA PRO A 78 8.66 -11.80 -4.94
C PRO A 78 7.87 -12.05 -3.64
N GLN A 79 6.54 -12.03 -3.72
CA GLN A 79 5.66 -12.41 -2.60
C GLN A 79 5.64 -13.92 -2.36
N THR A 80 5.89 -14.71 -3.42
CA THR A 80 5.91 -16.16 -3.35
C THR A 80 7.23 -16.63 -2.76
N GLU A 81 8.35 -16.06 -3.22
CA GLU A 81 9.68 -16.33 -2.67
C GLU A 81 9.75 -16.06 -1.16
N LEU A 82 9.40 -14.84 -0.73
CA LEU A 82 9.38 -14.50 0.69
C LEU A 82 8.45 -15.42 1.50
N ARG A 83 7.33 -15.87 0.91
CA ARG A 83 6.45 -16.84 1.58
C ARG A 83 7.16 -18.19 1.76
N ASN A 84 7.84 -18.69 0.74
CA ASN A 84 8.54 -19.98 0.81
C ASN A 84 9.62 -19.95 1.88
N LEU A 85 10.41 -18.86 1.94
CA LEU A 85 11.41 -18.66 2.99
C LEU A 85 10.78 -18.67 4.39
N ILE A 86 9.68 -17.93 4.58
CA ILE A 86 8.95 -17.91 5.86
C ILE A 86 8.38 -19.29 6.24
N GLN A 87 7.95 -20.09 5.26
CA GLN A 87 7.32 -21.39 5.48
C GLN A 87 8.30 -22.56 5.54
N SER A 88 9.60 -22.28 5.42
CA SER A 88 10.64 -23.28 5.62
C SER A 88 10.77 -23.65 7.11
N THR A 89 11.38 -24.80 7.37
CA THR A 89 11.64 -25.30 8.73
C THR A 89 12.79 -24.57 9.42
N ALA A 90 13.76 -24.06 8.65
CA ALA A 90 14.93 -23.35 9.15
C ALA A 90 14.83 -21.84 8.87
N TRP A 91 15.28 -21.01 9.81
CA TRP A 91 15.28 -19.56 9.61
C TRP A 91 16.56 -19.12 8.89
N ASP A 92 16.44 -18.75 7.61
CA ASP A 92 17.49 -18.08 6.86
C ASP A 92 17.26 -16.56 6.88
N GLN A 93 17.91 -15.89 7.84
CA GLN A 93 17.80 -14.44 7.99
C GLN A 93 18.28 -13.70 6.74
N THR A 94 19.44 -14.08 6.20
CA THR A 94 20.09 -13.41 5.08
C THR A 94 19.25 -13.52 3.81
N ALA A 95 18.69 -14.69 3.51
CA ALA A 95 17.80 -14.86 2.37
C ALA A 95 16.51 -14.05 2.53
N VAL A 96 15.95 -13.97 3.74
CA VAL A 96 14.74 -13.18 4.00
C VAL A 96 15.02 -11.68 3.87
N GLU A 97 16.13 -11.19 4.41
CA GLU A 97 16.55 -9.79 4.26
C GLU A 97 16.77 -9.43 2.79
N SER A 98 17.47 -10.30 2.04
CA SER A 98 17.68 -10.13 0.60
C SER A 98 16.35 -10.07 -0.16
N ALA A 99 15.44 -11.02 0.08
CA ALA A 99 14.12 -11.04 -0.54
C ALA A 99 13.29 -9.79 -0.19
N ILE A 100 13.39 -9.26 1.04
CA ILE A 100 12.70 -8.02 1.45
C ILE A 100 13.28 -6.80 0.71
N THR A 101 14.60 -6.73 0.62
CA THR A 101 15.34 -5.62 -0.02
C THR A 101 15.11 -5.58 -1.52
N GLN A 102 15.21 -6.72 -2.22
CA GLN A 102 14.90 -6.81 -3.66
C GLN A 102 13.47 -6.35 -3.96
N ASN A 103 12.54 -6.72 -3.08
CA ASN A 103 11.15 -6.29 -3.14
C ASN A 103 10.93 -4.79 -2.92
N GLN A 104 11.90 -4.09 -2.36
CA GLN A 104 11.74 -2.71 -1.91
C GLN A 104 11.75 -1.74 -3.08
N ALA A 105 12.64 -1.92 -4.06
CA ALA A 105 12.72 -1.05 -5.24
C ALA A 105 11.38 -0.98 -5.99
N ALA A 106 10.79 -2.14 -6.29
CA ALA A 106 9.49 -2.20 -6.96
C ALA A 106 8.34 -1.60 -6.12
N LYS A 107 8.44 -1.64 -4.79
CA LYS A 107 7.46 -0.98 -3.89
C LYS A 107 7.66 0.53 -3.84
N GLN A 108 8.92 0.98 -3.82
CA GLN A 108 9.29 2.39 -3.79
C GLN A 108 8.85 3.07 -5.09
N GLU A 109 9.08 2.47 -6.25
CA GLU A 109 8.59 3.01 -7.53
C GLU A 109 7.06 3.19 -7.50
N LYS A 110 6.33 2.16 -7.04
CA LYS A 110 4.87 2.25 -6.89
C LYS A 110 4.42 3.28 -5.85
N ALA A 111 5.22 3.51 -4.81
CA ALA A 111 4.93 4.51 -3.80
C ALA A 111 5.19 5.92 -4.34
N LEU A 112 6.26 6.10 -5.11
CA LEU A 112 6.60 7.33 -5.80
C LEU A 112 5.50 7.75 -6.78
N GLN A 113 5.04 6.84 -7.64
CA GLN A 113 3.93 7.13 -8.57
C GLN A 113 2.65 7.56 -7.83
N ARG A 114 2.39 6.98 -6.65
CA ARG A 114 1.28 7.43 -5.80
C ARG A 114 1.54 8.80 -5.19
N ALA A 115 2.76 9.11 -4.80
CA ALA A 115 3.14 10.40 -4.26
C ALA A 115 2.97 11.51 -5.32
N ILE A 116 3.46 11.27 -6.53
CA ILE A 116 3.30 12.18 -7.69
C ILE A 116 1.82 12.45 -7.97
N ASN A 117 1.00 11.41 -8.11
CA ASN A 117 -0.44 11.57 -8.36
C ASN A 117 -1.12 12.38 -7.23
N LYS A 118 -0.82 12.05 -5.96
CA LYS A 118 -1.38 12.79 -4.82
C LYS A 118 -0.99 14.27 -4.85
N ASN A 119 0.24 14.60 -5.24
CA ASN A 119 0.70 15.97 -5.36
C ASN A 119 0.02 16.69 -6.54
N GLN A 120 -0.12 16.03 -7.70
CA GLN A 120 -0.88 16.59 -8.83
C GLN A 120 -2.32 16.94 -8.43
N VAL A 121 -2.99 16.04 -7.70
CA VAL A 121 -4.33 16.30 -7.16
C VAL A 121 -4.31 17.43 -6.13
N TRP A 122 -3.30 17.48 -5.26
CA TRP A 122 -3.15 18.54 -4.26
C TRP A 122 -3.05 19.93 -4.87
N ASN A 123 -2.26 20.07 -5.95
CA ASN A 123 -2.05 21.34 -6.65
C ASN A 123 -3.29 21.80 -7.45
N LEU A 124 -4.29 20.94 -7.65
CA LEU A 124 -5.58 21.34 -8.24
C LEU A 124 -6.54 21.95 -7.22
N LEU A 125 -6.26 21.80 -5.92
CA LEU A 125 -7.09 22.34 -4.84
C LEU A 125 -6.69 23.77 -4.50
N THR A 126 -7.66 24.59 -4.14
CA THR A 126 -7.41 25.92 -3.56
C THR A 126 -6.85 25.79 -2.14
N GLU A 127 -6.22 26.85 -1.61
CA GLU A 127 -5.71 26.86 -0.23
C GLU A 127 -6.80 26.54 0.80
N THR A 128 -8.01 27.05 0.59
CA THR A 128 -9.18 26.75 1.44
C THR A 128 -9.56 25.28 1.38
N GLN A 129 -9.63 24.68 0.19
CA GLN A 129 -9.92 23.25 0.00
C GLN A 129 -8.80 22.36 0.55
N GLN A 130 -7.55 22.79 0.46
CA GLN A 130 -6.39 22.10 1.04
C GLN A 130 -6.49 22.03 2.57
N ALA A 131 -6.85 23.14 3.22
CA ALA A 131 -7.09 23.18 4.66
C ALA A 131 -8.23 22.24 5.09
N GLU A 132 -9.36 22.27 4.36
CA GLU A 132 -10.48 21.34 4.59
C GLU A 132 -10.06 19.88 4.40
N PHE A 133 -9.28 19.59 3.36
CA PHE A 133 -8.76 18.25 3.10
C PHE A 133 -7.95 17.72 4.28
N VAL A 134 -7.03 18.54 4.81
CA VAL A 134 -6.17 18.17 5.94
C VAL A 134 -7.01 17.92 7.19
N ALA A 135 -7.95 18.82 7.52
CA ALA A 135 -8.82 18.66 8.69
C ALA A 135 -9.66 17.37 8.62
N GLN A 136 -10.22 17.05 7.45
CA GLN A 136 -10.95 15.79 7.24
C GLN A 136 -10.03 14.57 7.34
N LEU A 137 -8.82 14.66 6.79
CA LEU A 137 -7.84 13.58 6.85
C LEU A 137 -7.45 13.28 8.30
N GLU A 138 -7.13 14.30 9.09
CA GLU A 138 -6.78 14.18 10.51
C GLU A 138 -7.93 13.60 11.32
N THR A 139 -9.15 14.08 11.11
CA THR A 139 -10.36 13.55 11.75
C THR A 139 -10.52 12.05 11.47
N ARG A 140 -10.31 11.63 10.21
CA ARG A 140 -10.40 10.22 9.82
C ARG A 140 -9.26 9.38 10.39
N MET A 141 -8.05 9.93 10.46
CA MET A 141 -6.90 9.29 11.11
C MET A 141 -7.17 9.08 12.60
N ALA A 142 -7.66 10.09 13.31
CA ALA A 142 -8.02 9.99 14.73
C ALA A 142 -9.12 8.94 14.97
N LYS A 143 -10.19 8.94 14.14
CA LYS A 143 -11.24 7.91 14.18
C LYS A 143 -10.69 6.50 13.94
N HIS A 144 -9.76 6.35 13.00
CA HIS A 144 -9.11 5.07 12.73
C HIS A 144 -8.27 4.61 13.91
N ASP A 145 -7.48 5.50 14.51
CA ASP A 145 -6.60 5.19 15.63
C ASP A 145 -7.41 4.82 16.88
N ALA A 146 -8.46 5.57 17.20
CA ALA A 146 -9.42 5.25 18.27
C ALA A 146 -10.11 3.90 18.06
N LYS A 147 -10.42 3.54 16.81
CA LYS A 147 -10.98 2.21 16.49
C LYS A 147 -9.95 1.09 16.56
N SER A 148 -8.68 1.41 16.30
CA SER A 148 -7.59 0.45 16.39
C SER A 148 -7.24 0.14 17.85
N SER A 149 -7.31 1.12 18.75
CA SER A 149 -7.06 0.98 20.19
C SER A 149 -8.18 0.21 20.89
N LYS A 150 -9.45 0.40 20.48
CA LYS A 150 -10.59 -0.35 21.01
C LYS A 150 -10.62 -1.85 20.67
N GLY A 151 -9.66 -2.39 19.91
CA GLY A 151 -9.51 -3.85 19.66
C GLY A 151 -10.59 -4.54 18.82
N GLU A 152 -11.78 -3.94 18.66
CA GLU A 152 -13.01 -4.51 18.10
C GLU A 152 -12.84 -5.17 16.73
N ARG A 153 -12.01 -4.60 15.84
CA ARG A 153 -11.84 -5.11 14.47
C ARG A 153 -10.71 -6.14 14.32
N LYS A 154 -9.70 -6.13 15.19
CA LYS A 154 -8.54 -7.05 15.10
C LYS A 154 -8.84 -8.39 15.77
N GLY A 155 -9.53 -8.40 16.91
CA GLY A 155 -9.90 -9.62 17.64
C GLY A 155 -10.76 -10.56 16.80
N LYS A 156 -11.85 -10.05 16.20
CA LYS A 156 -12.81 -10.85 15.41
C LYS A 156 -12.18 -11.53 14.18
N ARG A 157 -11.26 -10.87 13.46
CA ARG A 157 -10.62 -11.44 12.25
C ARG A 157 -9.49 -12.43 12.55
N LYS A 158 -8.67 -12.18 13.58
CA LYS A 158 -7.60 -13.11 13.98
C LYS A 158 -8.16 -14.37 14.62
N GLY A 159 -9.15 -14.23 15.51
CA GLY A 159 -9.87 -15.37 16.11
C GLY A 159 -10.44 -16.30 15.03
N ASN A 160 -11.03 -15.74 13.98
CA ASN A 160 -11.59 -16.55 12.88
C ASN A 160 -10.54 -17.26 12.01
N LYS A 161 -9.27 -16.84 11.96
CA LYS A 161 -8.24 -17.55 11.18
C LYS A 161 -7.62 -18.70 11.98
N LEU A 162 -7.36 -18.47 13.27
CA LEU A 162 -6.82 -19.47 14.19
C LEU A 162 -7.85 -20.58 14.48
N LYS A 163 -9.12 -20.20 14.73
CA LYS A 163 -10.25 -21.15 14.85
C LYS A 163 -10.51 -21.99 13.60
N ARG A 164 -10.02 -21.57 12.42
CA ARG A 164 -10.18 -22.32 11.16
C ARG A 164 -9.08 -23.37 10.95
N LEU A 165 -8.02 -23.32 11.74
CA LEU A 165 -6.89 -24.24 11.66
C LEU A 165 -6.81 -25.13 12.89
N ASP A 166 -7.83 -25.08 13.76
CA ASP A 166 -7.98 -25.96 14.94
C ASP A 166 -6.72 -25.97 15.81
N PHE A 167 -6.23 -24.77 16.16
CA PHE A 167 -5.08 -24.60 17.04
C PHE A 167 -5.42 -25.08 18.45
N THR A 168 -4.51 -25.81 19.09
CA THR A 168 -4.64 -26.18 20.51
C THR A 168 -4.49 -24.94 21.40
N GLU A 169 -4.91 -25.05 22.67
CA GLU A 169 -4.76 -23.96 23.64
C GLU A 169 -3.28 -23.56 23.82
N GLU A 170 -2.38 -24.54 23.86
CA GLU A 170 -0.93 -24.33 23.93
C GLU A 170 -0.41 -23.59 22.69
N GLN A 171 -0.82 -23.99 21.48
CA GLN A 171 -0.44 -23.30 20.24
C GLN A 171 -0.97 -21.86 20.23
N LEU A 172 -2.19 -21.62 20.73
CA LEU A 172 -2.75 -20.27 20.85
C LEU A 172 -1.96 -19.40 21.83
N ALA A 173 -1.54 -19.96 22.97
CA ALA A 173 -0.70 -19.29 23.94
C ALA A 173 0.66 -18.91 23.33
N ALA A 174 1.32 -19.84 22.64
CA ALA A 174 2.58 -19.60 21.94
C ALA A 174 2.45 -18.52 20.84
N VAL A 175 1.39 -18.56 20.04
CA VAL A 175 1.09 -17.51 19.05
C VAL A 175 0.90 -16.15 19.72
N LYS A 176 0.21 -16.09 20.86
CA LYS A 176 0.01 -14.84 21.62
C LYS A 176 1.36 -14.29 22.09
N ALA A 177 2.22 -15.13 22.67
CA ALA A 177 3.55 -14.73 23.12
C ALA A 177 4.41 -14.16 21.98
N ILE A 178 4.49 -14.87 20.84
CA ILE A 178 5.21 -14.41 19.65
C ILE A 178 4.68 -13.06 19.16
N LYS A 179 3.36 -12.85 19.18
CA LYS A 179 2.75 -11.58 18.75
C LYS A 179 2.96 -10.44 19.74
N THR A 180 3.04 -10.73 21.03
CA THR A 180 3.40 -9.74 22.04
C THR A 180 4.86 -9.32 21.87
N ALA A 181 5.79 -10.28 21.75
CA ALA A 181 7.20 -10.00 21.49
C ALA A 181 7.43 -9.23 20.19
N GLU A 182 6.76 -9.60 19.07
CA GLU A 182 6.79 -8.84 17.81
C GLU A 182 6.31 -7.39 18.00
N LYS A 183 5.28 -7.20 18.82
CA LYS A 183 4.73 -5.87 19.08
C LYS A 183 5.75 -5.02 19.82
N GLU A 184 6.29 -5.52 20.93
CA GLU A 184 7.23 -4.84 21.81
C GLU A 184 8.54 -4.50 21.09
N SER A 185 9.18 -5.49 20.46
CA SER A 185 10.39 -5.28 19.65
C SER A 185 10.17 -4.34 18.45
N GLY A 186 8.95 -4.22 17.97
CA GLY A 186 8.59 -3.37 16.84
C GLY A 186 8.15 -1.95 17.20
N GLU A 187 8.01 -1.58 18.48
CA GLU A 187 7.41 -0.30 18.88
C GLU A 187 8.25 0.89 18.42
N ALA A 188 9.56 0.85 18.65
CA ALA A 188 10.48 1.92 18.24
C ALA A 188 10.49 2.13 16.72
N ILE A 189 10.60 1.04 15.95
CA ILE A 189 10.57 1.12 14.47
C ILE A 189 9.21 1.63 14.00
N LYS A 190 8.11 1.21 14.64
CA LYS A 190 6.77 1.71 14.30
C LYS A 190 6.64 3.22 14.54
N ALA A 191 7.28 3.76 15.58
CA ALA A 191 7.34 5.20 15.82
C ALA A 191 8.09 5.92 14.69
N LYS A 192 9.28 5.44 14.30
CA LYS A 192 10.02 5.97 13.15
C LYS A 192 9.20 5.94 11.86
N LEU A 193 8.53 4.82 11.58
CA LEU A 193 7.67 4.70 10.40
C LEU A 193 6.41 5.59 10.45
N LYS A 194 6.01 6.07 11.64
CA LYS A 194 4.96 7.10 11.76
C LYS A 194 5.53 8.46 11.36
N THR A 195 6.74 8.79 11.83
CA THR A 195 7.47 10.01 11.44
C THR A 195 7.70 10.06 9.94
N PHE A 196 8.21 8.99 9.33
CA PHE A 196 8.35 8.87 7.87
C PHE A 196 7.05 9.21 7.14
N LYS A 197 5.91 8.65 7.57
CA LYS A 197 4.61 8.90 6.92
C LYS A 197 4.12 10.34 7.07
N GLN A 198 4.50 11.03 8.16
CA GLN A 198 4.19 12.43 8.36
C GLN A 198 5.05 13.30 7.45
N ALA A 199 6.37 13.04 7.40
CA ALA A 199 7.29 13.73 6.51
C ALA A 199 6.94 13.53 5.04
N GLU A 200 6.66 12.29 4.61
CA GLU A 200 6.24 11.97 3.25
C GLU A 200 4.95 12.72 2.88
N ARG A 201 3.98 12.79 3.80
CA ARG A 201 2.74 13.52 3.57
C ARG A 201 2.99 15.01 3.41
N ALA A 202 3.77 15.62 4.30
CA ALA A 202 4.08 17.04 4.23
C ALA A 202 4.78 17.39 2.91
N LEU A 203 5.70 16.53 2.46
CA LEU A 203 6.38 16.67 1.19
C LEU A 203 5.40 16.56 -0.01
N VAL A 204 4.48 15.58 0.02
CA VAL A 204 3.46 15.40 -1.02
C VAL A 204 2.41 16.53 -1.04
N GLN A 205 2.14 17.14 0.11
CA GLN A 205 1.24 18.29 0.25
C GLN A 205 1.96 19.64 0.13
N SER A 206 3.18 19.64 -0.40
CA SER A 206 3.92 20.86 -0.72
C SER A 206 3.66 21.27 -2.17
N PRO A 207 3.50 22.57 -2.46
CA PRO A 207 3.51 23.05 -3.85
C PRO A 207 4.85 22.77 -4.55
N ASN A 208 5.93 22.63 -3.78
CA ASN A 208 7.30 22.37 -4.26
C ASN A 208 7.71 20.90 -4.09
N PHE A 209 6.81 19.95 -4.42
CA PHE A 209 7.14 18.52 -4.37
C PHE A 209 8.36 18.23 -5.27
N SER A 210 9.39 17.62 -4.68
CA SER A 210 10.59 17.18 -5.40
C SER A 210 10.69 15.66 -5.35
N LEU A 211 10.91 15.08 -6.54
CA LEU A 211 11.23 13.67 -6.70
C LEU A 211 12.46 13.28 -5.87
N GLU A 212 13.51 14.11 -5.93
CA GLU A 212 14.76 13.89 -5.23
C GLU A 212 14.55 13.91 -3.71
N ALA A 213 13.82 14.91 -3.20
CA ALA A 213 13.53 14.99 -1.77
C ALA A 213 12.71 13.79 -1.26
N TRP A 214 11.77 13.28 -2.07
CA TRP A 214 11.01 12.07 -1.75
C TRP A 214 11.91 10.82 -1.73
N GLN A 215 12.84 10.71 -2.69
CA GLN A 215 13.81 9.61 -2.78
C GLN A 215 14.80 9.61 -1.61
N VAL A 216 15.32 10.78 -1.24
CA VAL A 216 16.21 10.96 -0.07
C VAL A 216 15.50 10.49 1.20
N LEU A 217 14.27 10.96 1.43
CA LEU A 217 13.46 10.54 2.58
C LEU A 217 13.23 9.01 2.60
N ASN A 218 12.98 8.39 1.44
CA ASN A 218 12.80 6.94 1.36
C ASN A 218 14.10 6.16 1.61
N SER A 219 15.24 6.71 1.20
CA SER A 219 16.55 6.11 1.40
C SER A 219 16.96 6.16 2.87
N GLU A 220 16.68 7.28 3.56
CA GLU A 220 16.92 7.44 5.00
C GLU A 220 16.20 6.36 5.84
N TYR A 221 14.96 6.05 5.49
CA TYR A 221 14.14 5.05 6.20
C TYR A 221 14.24 3.64 5.59
N GLN A 222 15.12 3.43 4.61
CA GLN A 222 15.20 2.16 3.88
C GLN A 222 15.46 0.99 4.82
N ALA A 223 16.45 1.13 5.70
CA ALA A 223 16.82 0.13 6.69
C ALA A 223 15.66 -0.16 7.68
N ASP A 224 14.95 0.87 8.15
CA ASP A 224 13.81 0.68 9.06
C ASP A 224 12.66 -0.12 8.41
N PHE A 225 12.43 0.04 7.10
CA PHE A 225 11.48 -0.80 6.37
C PHE A 225 11.92 -2.26 6.32
N VAL A 226 13.20 -2.52 6.08
CA VAL A 226 13.78 -3.87 6.06
C VAL A 226 13.65 -4.50 7.44
N THR A 227 14.07 -3.81 8.50
CA THR A 227 14.00 -4.31 9.88
C THR A 227 12.56 -4.64 10.31
N MET A 228 11.60 -3.77 10.00
CA MET A 228 10.18 -4.06 10.25
C MET A 228 9.67 -5.24 9.40
N GLY A 229 10.15 -5.36 8.17
CA GLY A 229 9.86 -6.49 7.28
C GLY A 229 10.39 -7.80 7.85
N LEU A 230 11.62 -7.80 8.35
CA LEU A 230 12.30 -8.94 8.93
C LEU A 230 11.59 -9.41 10.19
N LEU A 231 11.33 -8.49 11.12
CA LEU A 231 10.61 -8.76 12.37
C LEU A 231 9.25 -9.43 12.12
N ARG A 232 8.48 -8.89 11.17
CA ARG A 232 7.18 -9.45 10.77
C ARG A 232 7.32 -10.82 10.10
N SER A 233 8.41 -11.05 9.38
CA SER A 233 8.66 -12.31 8.67
C SER A 233 9.07 -13.39 9.65
N LYS A 234 9.95 -13.08 10.61
CA LYS A 234 10.33 -13.96 11.73
C LYS A 234 9.12 -14.36 12.55
N SER A 235 8.29 -13.40 12.96
CA SER A 235 7.06 -13.71 13.68
C SER A 235 6.08 -14.60 12.90
N LYS A 236 6.03 -14.50 11.57
CA LYS A 236 5.20 -15.41 10.75
C LYS A 236 5.83 -16.80 10.65
N HIS A 237 7.15 -16.89 10.55
CA HIS A 237 7.91 -18.13 10.50
C HIS A 237 7.77 -18.91 11.81
N ASP A 238 7.91 -18.24 12.95
CA ASP A 238 7.76 -18.89 14.26
C ASP A 238 6.33 -19.42 14.45
N ILE A 239 5.31 -18.65 14.04
CA ILE A 239 3.92 -19.11 14.04
C ILE A 239 3.70 -20.27 13.06
N TRP A 240 4.42 -20.28 11.94
CA TRP A 240 4.34 -21.36 10.96
C TRP A 240 4.85 -22.68 11.52
N ASN A 241 5.97 -22.64 12.24
CA ASN A 241 6.63 -23.82 12.79
C ASN A 241 6.00 -24.32 14.11
N ILE A 242 5.07 -23.59 14.72
CA ILE A 242 4.20 -24.11 15.79
C ILE A 242 3.08 -25.03 15.24
N MET A 243 2.72 -24.88 13.97
CA MET A 243 1.66 -25.68 13.35
C MET A 243 2.14 -27.10 13.05
N THR A 244 1.24 -28.07 13.21
CA THR A 244 1.48 -29.44 12.75
C THR A 244 1.51 -29.51 11.22
N PRO A 245 2.12 -30.54 10.61
CA PRO A 245 2.11 -30.71 9.16
C PRO A 245 0.71 -30.69 8.54
N ALA A 246 -0.28 -31.27 9.23
CA ALA A 246 -1.68 -31.24 8.80
C ALA A 246 -2.28 -29.82 8.82
N GLN A 247 -1.98 -29.03 9.85
CA GLN A 247 -2.41 -27.64 9.95
C GLN A 247 -1.73 -26.76 8.89
N GLN A 248 -0.45 -26.99 8.61
CA GLN A 248 0.30 -26.33 7.54
C GLN A 248 -0.32 -26.61 6.17
N ALA A 249 -0.61 -27.87 5.85
CA ALA A 249 -1.29 -28.26 4.61
C ALA A 249 -2.67 -27.57 4.46
N LYS A 250 -3.47 -27.58 5.52
CA LYS A 250 -4.78 -26.89 5.58
C LYS A 250 -4.65 -25.38 5.39
N ALA A 251 -3.56 -24.78 5.89
CA ALA A 251 -3.29 -23.35 5.72
C ALA A 251 -2.90 -23.01 4.27
N LEU A 252 -2.10 -23.84 3.59
CA LEU A 252 -1.74 -23.67 2.18
C LEU A 252 -2.96 -23.78 1.27
N GLU A 253 -3.77 -24.82 1.46
CA GLU A 253 -4.99 -25.07 0.70
C GLU A 253 -5.96 -23.88 0.79
N LYS A 254 -6.18 -23.34 2.01
CA LYS A 254 -7.04 -22.18 2.24
C LYS A 254 -6.48 -20.89 1.63
N SER A 255 -5.15 -20.77 1.54
CA SER A 255 -4.47 -19.66 0.87
C SER A 255 -4.68 -19.68 -0.66
N GLY A 256 -4.74 -20.88 -1.25
CA GLY A 256 -5.06 -21.11 -2.66
C GLY A 256 -6.55 -20.89 -3.01
N LYS A 257 -7.48 -21.41 -2.18
CA LYS A 257 -8.94 -21.37 -2.42
C LYS A 257 -9.53 -19.95 -2.46
N GLY A 258 -8.93 -18.98 -1.75
CA GLY A 258 -9.34 -17.57 -1.80
C GLY A 258 -9.16 -16.90 -3.19
N LYS A 259 -8.34 -17.49 -4.07
CA LYS A 259 -8.13 -17.00 -5.45
C LYS A 259 -9.15 -17.57 -6.44
N HIS A 260 -9.58 -18.83 -6.29
CA HIS A 260 -10.51 -19.50 -7.21
C HIS A 260 -11.98 -19.08 -7.01
N HIS A 261 -12.41 -18.84 -5.77
CA HIS A 261 -13.80 -18.43 -5.52
C HIS A 261 -14.14 -17.04 -6.09
N LYS A 262 -13.12 -16.24 -6.40
CA LYS A 262 -13.25 -14.95 -7.11
C LYS A 262 -13.50 -15.09 -8.62
N LYS A 263 -13.13 -16.21 -9.26
CA LYS A 263 -13.41 -16.46 -10.68
C LYS A 263 -14.79 -17.09 -10.89
N GLY A 264 -15.24 -17.98 -10.00
CA GLY A 264 -16.53 -18.69 -10.16
C GLY A 264 -17.78 -17.83 -9.96
N LYS A 265 -17.72 -16.75 -9.18
CA LYS A 265 -18.89 -15.88 -8.93
C LYS A 265 -19.23 -14.92 -10.09
N LYS A 266 -18.42 -14.89 -11.16
CA LYS A 266 -18.70 -14.13 -12.39
C LYS A 266 -19.64 -14.85 -13.36
N GLY A 267 -19.82 -16.18 -13.24
CA GLY A 267 -20.64 -16.96 -14.18
C GLY A 267 -22.11 -17.12 -13.77
N ASN A 268 -22.41 -17.18 -12.47
CA ASN A 268 -23.71 -17.70 -12.02
C ASN A 268 -24.80 -16.64 -11.74
N LYS A 269 -24.72 -15.47 -12.40
CA LYS A 269 -25.73 -14.40 -12.27
C LYS A 269 -26.37 -14.01 -13.61
N LYS A 270 -26.26 -14.88 -14.62
CA LYS A 270 -26.94 -14.74 -15.92
C LYS A 270 -28.16 -15.65 -16.12
N ASN A 271 -28.43 -16.62 -15.23
CA ASN A 271 -29.58 -17.53 -15.35
C ASN A 271 -30.58 -17.41 -14.18
N ARG A 272 -31.05 -16.19 -13.93
CA ARG A 272 -32.29 -15.95 -13.19
C ARG A 272 -32.99 -14.77 -13.85
N GLN A 273 -33.60 -15.05 -15.00
CA GLN A 273 -34.84 -14.40 -15.42
C GLN A 273 -35.98 -15.28 -14.89
#